data_AF-A0A1E4S3T6-F1
#
_entry.id   AF-A0A1E4S3T6-F1
#
_cell.length_a   1.000
_cell.length_b   1.000
_cell.length_c   1.000
_cell.angle_alpha   90.00
_cell.angle_beta   90.00
_cell.angle_gamma   90.00
#
_symmetry.space_group_name_H-M   'P 1'
#
loop_
_entity.id
_entity.type
_entity.pdbx_description
1 polymer ?
#
loop_
_entity_poly.entity_id
_entity_poly.type
_entity_poly.pdbx_seq_one_letter_code
_entity_poly.pdbx_strand_id
1 'polypeptide(L)'
;MSFCINFTALAFQAFLIVLACFPSTRHPDKDTMNYAVVINCGIWILSVVYYFTYKKKYYTGPKSNLDEEVYLDTINGVEGSSEDQIDTVLSSSKADKYA
;
A
#
# COMPACT_ATOMS: atom_id res chain seq x y z
N MET A 1 7.53 8.18 11.02
CA MET A 1 8.78 8.48 10.27
C MET A 1 8.68 8.15 8.78
N SER A 2 8.15 7.00 8.38
CA SER A 2 8.17 6.54 6.97
C SER A 2 7.27 7.32 5.99
N PHE A 3 6.18 7.94 6.47
CA PHE A 3 5.26 8.70 5.61
C PHE A 3 5.96 9.88 4.89
N CYS A 4 6.80 10.63 5.59
CA CYS A 4 7.53 11.76 5.01
C CYS A 4 8.52 11.28 3.94
N ILE A 5 9.20 10.15 4.18
CA ILE A 5 10.16 9.56 3.24
C ILE A 5 9.44 9.10 1.98
N ASN A 6 8.32 8.38 2.13
CA ASN A 6 7.50 7.93 1.00
C ASN A 6 6.98 9.10 0.17
N PHE A 7 6.53 10.17 0.83
CA PHE A 7 6.02 11.35 0.13
C PHE A 7 7.13 12.04 -0.68
N THR A 8 8.32 12.23 -0.10
CA THR A 8 9.46 12.79 -0.82
C THR A 8 9.90 11.91 -1.99
N ALA A 9 9.92 10.59 -1.80
CA ALA A 9 10.22 9.65 -2.87
C ALA A 9 9.21 9.73 -4.03
N LEU A 10 7.91 9.81 -3.72
CA LEU A 10 6.85 9.98 -4.72
C LEU A 10 6.97 11.31 -5.45
N ALA A 11 7.21 12.41 -4.73
CA ALA A 11 7.39 13.73 -5.32
C ALA A 11 8.61 13.77 -6.27
N PHE A 12 9.73 13.18 -5.85
CA PHE A 12 10.93 13.09 -6.67
C PHE A 12 10.73 12.19 -7.90
N GLN A 13 10.05 11.06 -7.74
CA GLN A 13 9.69 10.17 -8.85
C GLN A 13 8.81 10.90 -9.88
N ALA A 14 7.80 11.65 -9.44
CA ALA A 14 6.94 12.43 -10.32
C ALA A 14 7.73 13.50 -11.09
N PHE A 15 8.66 14.19 -10.42
CA PHE A 15 9.56 15.15 -11.06
C PHE A 15 10.43 14.50 -12.14
N LEU A 16 11.03 13.34 -11.86
CA LEU A 16 11.82 12.59 -12.84
C LEU A 16 11.00 12.15 -14.05
N ILE A 17 9.74 11.74 -13.84
CA ILE A 17 8.84 11.38 -14.95
C ILE A 17 8.62 12.59 -15.88
N VAL A 18 8.38 13.78 -15.32
CA VAL A 18 8.22 15.01 -16.12
C VAL A 18 9.48 15.33 -16.90
N LEU A 19 10.66 15.24 -16.26
CA LEU A 19 11.94 15.43 -16.95
C LEU A 19 12.14 14.42 -18.09
N ALA A 20 11.79 13.15 -17.85
CA ALA A 20 11.91 12.08 -18.83
C ALA A 20 10.95 12.24 -20.03
N CYS A 21 9.91 13.07 -19.92
CA CYS A 21 9.01 13.38 -21.04
C CYS A 21 9.55 14.47 -21.98
N PHE A 22 10.60 15.21 -21.59
CA PHE A 22 11.16 16.23 -22.47
C PHE A 22 11.99 15.59 -23.60
N PRO A 23 11.80 16.02 -24.85
CA PRO A 23 12.64 15.59 -25.96
C PRO A 23 14.02 16.24 -25.87
N SER A 24 15.06 15.54 -26.34
CA SER A 24 16.42 16.09 -26.39
C SER A 24 16.61 17.14 -27.50
N THR A 25 15.69 17.19 -28.48
CA THR A 25 15.73 18.13 -29.61
C THR A 25 14.44 18.97 -29.64
N ARG A 26 14.55 20.22 -30.11
CA ARG A 26 13.43 21.17 -30.19
C ARG A 26 12.38 20.76 -31.24
N HIS A 27 12.81 20.08 -32.29
CA HIS A 27 11.97 19.58 -33.38
C HIS A 27 12.19 18.07 -33.50
N PRO A 28 11.56 17.27 -32.63
CA PRO A 28 11.66 15.83 -32.72
C PRO A 28 10.95 15.35 -34.00
N ASP A 29 11.66 14.59 -34.81
CA ASP A 29 11.09 13.82 -35.90
C ASP A 29 10.68 12.42 -35.37
N LYS A 30 9.93 11.64 -36.15
CA LYS A 30 9.50 10.29 -35.76
C LYS A 30 10.68 9.42 -35.34
N ASP A 31 11.82 9.54 -35.99
CA ASP A 31 12.97 8.69 -35.67
C ASP A 31 13.76 9.18 -34.44
N THR A 32 13.50 10.41 -33.96
CA THR A 32 14.26 11.05 -32.86
C THR A 32 13.41 11.40 -31.64
N MET A 33 12.10 11.16 -31.68
CA MET A 33 11.20 11.42 -30.56
C MET A 33 11.49 10.48 -29.37
N ASN A 34 11.38 11.02 -28.16
CA ASN A 34 11.43 10.22 -26.94
C ASN A 34 10.15 9.37 -26.81
N TYR A 35 10.23 8.09 -27.15
CA TYR A 35 9.10 7.15 -27.07
C TYR A 35 8.82 6.62 -25.66
N ALA A 36 9.67 6.92 -24.67
CA ALA A 36 9.47 6.44 -23.30
C ALA A 36 8.15 6.96 -22.72
N VAL A 37 7.74 8.19 -23.05
CA VAL A 37 6.44 8.75 -22.62
C VAL A 37 5.26 7.94 -23.13
N VAL A 38 5.28 7.54 -24.40
CA VAL A 38 4.19 6.80 -25.04
C VAL A 38 4.09 5.39 -24.46
N ILE A 39 5.23 4.72 -24.27
CA ILE A 39 5.30 3.38 -23.68
C ILE A 39 4.78 3.40 -22.24
N ASN A 40 5.20 4.37 -21.43
CA ASN A 40 4.81 4.45 -20.02
C ASN A 40 3.29 4.67 -19.86
N CYS A 41 2.72 5.62 -20.61
CA CYS A 41 1.27 5.82 -20.65
C CYS A 41 0.53 4.59 -21.18
N GLY A 42 1.08 3.91 -22.19
CA GLY A 42 0.53 2.67 -22.74
C GLY A 42 0.43 1.56 -21.70
N ILE A 43 1.45 1.37 -20.87
CA ILE A 43 1.46 0.37 -19.79
C ILE A 43 0.40 0.69 -18.74
N TRP A 44 0.24 1.95 -18.35
CA TRP A 44 -0.80 2.35 -17.39
C TRP A 44 -2.20 2.08 -17.92
N ILE A 45 -2.46 2.46 -19.17
CA ILE A 45 -3.74 2.20 -19.84
C ILE A 45 -3.99 0.69 -19.93
N LEU A 46 -3.00 -0.09 -20.36
CA LEU A 46 -3.12 -1.54 -20.50
C LEU A 46 -3.38 -2.22 -19.15
N SER A 47 -2.74 -1.75 -18.08
CA SER A 47 -2.99 -2.19 -16.71
C SER A 47 -4.43 -1.90 -16.26
N VAL A 48 -4.91 -0.68 -16.51
CA VAL A 48 -6.29 -0.27 -16.20
C VAL A 48 -7.29 -1.12 -16.99
N VAL A 49 -7.09 -1.28 -18.29
CA VAL A 49 -7.94 -2.11 -19.16
C VAL A 49 -7.96 -3.55 -18.68
N TYR A 50 -6.80 -4.14 -18.38
CA TYR A 50 -6.70 -5.50 -17.84
C TYR A 50 -7.45 -5.65 -16.50
N TYR A 51 -7.34 -4.65 -15.62
CA TYR A 51 -8.07 -4.65 -14.36
C TYR A 51 -9.59 -4.64 -14.59
N PHE A 52 -10.11 -3.76 -15.43
CA PHE A 52 -11.55 -3.63 -15.66
C PHE A 52 -12.15 -4.80 -16.44
N THR A 53 -11.41 -5.36 -17.40
CA THR A 53 -11.90 -6.44 -18.27
C THR A 53 -11.87 -7.80 -17.57
N TYR A 54 -10.77 -8.11 -16.87
CA TYR A 54 -10.52 -9.45 -16.33
C TYR A 54 -10.39 -9.44 -14.81
N LYS A 55 -9.43 -8.69 -14.26
CA LYS A 55 -9.03 -8.82 -12.85
C LYS A 55 -10.15 -8.46 -11.88
N LYS A 56 -11.04 -7.53 -12.21
CA LYS A 56 -12.22 -7.18 -11.39
C LYS A 56 -13.20 -8.34 -11.23
N LYS A 57 -13.32 -9.23 -12.22
CA LYS A 57 -14.30 -10.33 -12.22
C LYS A 57 -13.74 -11.65 -11.72
N TYR A 58 -12.48 -11.93 -11.98
CA TYR A 58 -11.85 -13.23 -11.69
C TYR A 58 -10.96 -13.24 -10.45
N TYR A 59 -10.69 -12.07 -9.84
CA TYR A 59 -9.93 -12.02 -8.61
C TYR A 59 -10.83 -12.36 -7.41
N THR A 60 -10.80 -13.62 -7.00
CA THR A 60 -11.28 -14.03 -5.68
C THR A 60 -10.17 -13.71 -4.66
N GLY A 61 -10.51 -12.95 -3.62
CA GLY A 61 -9.59 -12.67 -2.52
C GLY A 61 -9.06 -13.94 -1.87
N PRO A 62 -7.97 -13.86 -1.09
CA PRO A 62 -7.40 -15.02 -0.40
C PRO A 62 -8.51 -15.72 0.38
N LYS A 63 -8.76 -17.00 0.06
CA LYS A 63 -9.68 -17.82 0.83
C LYS A 63 -9.06 -17.99 2.21
N SER A 64 -9.74 -17.50 3.25
CA SER A 64 -9.32 -17.72 4.64
C SER A 64 -9.17 -19.21 4.87
N ASN A 65 -8.00 -19.63 5.37
CA ASN A 65 -7.75 -20.99 5.84
C ASN A 65 -7.93 -21.11 7.36
N LEU A 66 -8.62 -20.16 7.96
CA LEU A 66 -8.96 -20.18 9.37
C LEU A 66 -10.41 -20.66 9.48
N ASP A 67 -10.61 -21.68 10.30
CA ASP A 67 -11.94 -22.12 10.69
C ASP A 67 -12.70 -20.95 11.32
N GLU A 68 -14.00 -20.88 11.06
CA GLU A 68 -14.85 -19.73 11.42
C GLU A 68 -14.75 -19.37 12.92
N GLU A 69 -14.55 -20.39 13.76
CA GLU A 69 -14.33 -20.27 15.21
C GLU A 69 -13.03 -19.51 15.56
N VAL A 70 -11.93 -19.76 14.85
CA VAL A 70 -10.64 -19.08 15.04
C VAL A 70 -10.71 -17.63 14.54
N TYR A 71 -11.52 -17.36 13.51
CA TYR A 71 -11.75 -16.00 13.02
C TYR A 71 -12.48 -15.16 14.06
N LEU A 72 -13.54 -15.71 14.65
CA LEU A 72 -14.32 -15.03 15.68
C LEU A 72 -13.48 -14.85 16.96
N ASP A 73 -12.67 -15.83 17.34
CA ASP A 73 -11.74 -15.70 18.48
C ASP A 73 -10.68 -14.61 18.24
N THR A 74 -10.15 -14.50 17.02
CA THR A 74 -9.16 -13.46 16.67
C THR A 74 -9.79 -12.06 16.63
N ILE A 75 -11.00 -11.92 16.07
CA ILE A 75 -11.69 -10.62 15.99
C ILE A 75 -12.15 -10.16 17.39
N ASN A 76 -12.73 -11.08 18.19
CA ASN A 76 -13.16 -10.78 19.55
C ASN A 76 -11.95 -10.60 20.51
N GLY A 77 -10.83 -11.27 20.26
CA GLY A 77 -9.59 -11.11 21.03
C GLY A 77 -8.85 -9.79 20.77
N VAL A 78 -9.07 -9.14 19.61
CA VAL A 78 -8.46 -7.83 19.30
C VAL A 78 -9.17 -6.69 20.02
N GLU A 79 -10.46 -6.83 20.38
CA GLU A 79 -11.17 -5.82 21.17
C GLU A 79 -10.78 -5.82 22.67
N GLY A 80 -10.04 -6.83 23.17
CA GLY A 80 -9.79 -6.99 24.62
C GLY A 80 -8.36 -7.31 25.08
N SER A 81 -7.32 -7.25 24.24
CA SER A 81 -6.02 -7.87 24.60
C SER A 81 -4.80 -6.96 24.78
N SER A 82 -4.87 -5.64 24.62
CA SER A 82 -3.66 -4.79 24.84
C SER A 82 -3.71 -3.89 26.06
N GLU A 83 -4.85 -3.28 26.39
CA GLU A 83 -4.92 -2.29 27.50
C GLU A 83 -5.39 -2.93 28.82
N ASP A 84 -6.39 -3.82 28.77
CA ASP A 84 -7.01 -4.40 29.99
C ASP A 84 -6.08 -5.33 30.80
N GLN A 85 -5.18 -6.04 30.11
CA GLN A 85 -4.18 -6.92 30.76
C GLN A 85 -3.09 -6.10 31.49
N ILE A 86 -2.76 -4.90 30.98
CA ILE A 86 -1.73 -4.03 31.57
C ILE A 86 -2.26 -3.39 32.86
N ASP A 87 -3.51 -2.93 32.85
CA ASP A 87 -4.14 -2.30 34.02
C ASP A 87 -4.39 -3.28 35.17
N THR A 88 -4.74 -4.53 34.84
CA THR A 88 -4.92 -5.59 35.84
C THR A 88 -3.61 -5.94 36.54
N VAL A 89 -2.51 -6.03 35.78
CA VAL A 89 -1.16 -6.31 36.32
C VAL A 89 -0.58 -5.11 37.07
N LEU A 90 -0.86 -3.87 36.64
CA LEU A 90 -0.45 -2.67 37.37
C LEU A 90 -1.20 -2.52 38.71
N SER A 91 -2.48 -2.90 38.76
CA SER A 91 -3.28 -2.83 39.99
C SER A 91 -2.80 -3.85 41.04
N SER A 92 -2.52 -5.09 40.65
CA SER A 92 -1.99 -6.10 41.58
C SER A 92 -0.59 -5.75 42.09
N SER A 93 0.32 -5.31 41.21
CA SER A 93 1.67 -4.91 41.60
C SER A 93 1.69 -3.70 42.55
N LYS A 94 0.72 -2.79 42.42
CA LYS A 94 0.61 -1.63 43.30
C LYS A 94 0.04 -2.01 44.66
N ALA A 95 -0.90 -2.95 44.72
CA ALA A 95 -1.45 -3.46 45.98
C ALA A 95 -0.37 -4.13 46.86
N ASP A 96 0.51 -4.93 46.24
CA ASP A 96 1.59 -5.64 46.94
C ASP A 96 2.71 -4.71 47.45
N LYS A 97 2.82 -3.50 46.91
CA LYS A 97 3.85 -2.52 47.30
C LYS A 97 3.49 -1.71 48.55
N TYR A 98 2.21 -1.69 48.93
CA TYR A 98 1.70 -0.94 50.09
C TYR A 98 1.02 -1.82 51.15
N ALA A 99 1.05 -3.15 50.95
CA ALA A 99 0.73 -4.15 51.97
C ALA A 99 2.00 -4.53 52.75
#